data_AF-W6UXH8-F1
#
_entry.id   AF-W6UXH8-F1
#
_cell.length_a   1.000
_cell.length_b   1.000
_cell.length_c   1.000
_cell.angle_alpha   90.00
_cell.angle_beta   90.00
_cell.angle_gamma   90.00
#
_symmetry.space_group_name_H-M   'P 1'
#
loop_
_entity.id
_entity.type
_entity.pdbx_description
1 polymer ?
#
loop_
_entity_poly.entity_id
_entity_poly.type
_entity_poly.pdbx_seq_one_letter_code
_entity_poly.pdbx_strand_id
1 'polypeptide(L)'
;MKSYEVNFDGLVGPTHNYGGLSYGNVASQSNSQQSSNPKEAALQGLAKMKSLMEMGFQQGVLAPQERPDVAALRRLGFSGTDAQVIEQAAKDAMPLLVASCSASSMWVANAATVSPSADTADGRVHFTAANLNCKYHRSIEHPTTSRVLGAMFADQKHFAHHAALPAVAQFGDEGAANHTRFCREYGDAGVEFFVFGRSAFDTRYPAPQKYPARQTLEASQAVARLHGLSDDGVVYAQQNPSVIDQGVFHNDVIAVGNGEVLFYHEDAFLDTEQMLAELQSKLAKVGGKFQSVCVPRSAVTVEDAVRSYLFNSQLLSRPDGSMLLIVPEECRGNERVWQYLQGLTSSGGLIREVKVFDLKQSMQNGGGPACLRLRVALNETELAAVNPGVIMTAPLYGTLTEWVDKHYRDRMTENDLADPQLLLECRTALDELTQILKLGAVYPFQIN
;
A
#
# COMPACT_ATOMS: atom_id res chain seq x y z
N MET A 1 -28.18 -5.16 0.30
CA MET A 1 -27.23 -5.83 -0.61
C MET A 1 -26.00 -6.18 0.20
N LYS A 2 -25.32 -7.31 -0.04
CA LYS A 2 -24.09 -7.61 0.70
C LYS A 2 -22.95 -6.69 0.22
N SER A 3 -22.05 -6.33 1.12
CA SER A 3 -20.88 -5.49 0.85
C SER A 3 -19.67 -6.06 1.55
N TYR A 4 -18.50 -5.88 0.95
CA TYR A 4 -17.25 -6.45 1.40
C TYR A 4 -16.14 -5.41 1.30
N GLU A 5 -15.21 -5.41 2.25
CA GLU A 5 -13.86 -4.91 1.97
C GLU A 5 -13.09 -6.04 1.27
N VAL A 6 -12.68 -5.78 0.04
CA VAL A 6 -11.80 -6.67 -0.72
C VAL A 6 -10.36 -6.16 -0.56
N ASN A 7 -9.47 -7.06 -0.16
CA ASN A 7 -8.05 -6.79 -0.06
C ASN A 7 -7.40 -7.14 -1.41
N PHE A 8 -6.86 -6.16 -2.13
CA PHE A 8 -6.07 -6.39 -3.33
C PHE A 8 -4.60 -6.27 -2.98
N ASP A 9 -3.88 -7.40 -3.01
CA ASP A 9 -2.49 -7.43 -2.60
C ASP A 9 -1.53 -7.35 -3.79
N GLY A 10 -0.41 -6.66 -3.62
CA GLY A 10 0.64 -6.57 -4.62
C GLY A 10 1.42 -7.88 -4.71
N LEU A 11 1.44 -8.49 -5.90
CA LEU A 11 2.37 -9.57 -6.19
C LEU A 11 3.77 -9.00 -6.35
N VAL A 12 4.72 -9.50 -5.56
CA VAL A 12 6.12 -9.03 -5.56
C VAL A 12 6.73 -9.24 -6.94
N GLY A 13 7.45 -8.23 -7.47
CA GLY A 13 8.08 -8.29 -8.78
C GLY A 13 9.36 -9.14 -8.84
N PRO A 14 9.74 -9.67 -10.02
CA PRO A 14 10.93 -10.54 -10.14
C PRO A 14 12.25 -9.85 -9.81
N THR A 15 12.30 -8.52 -9.84
CA THR A 15 13.48 -7.71 -9.56
C THR A 15 13.59 -7.26 -8.10
N HIS A 16 12.80 -7.84 -7.17
CA HIS A 16 12.85 -7.49 -5.74
C HIS A 16 14.30 -7.46 -5.24
N ASN A 17 14.71 -6.33 -4.67
CA ASN A 17 16.08 -6.06 -4.25
C ASN A 17 16.12 -5.05 -3.09
N TYR A 18 17.23 -5.03 -2.36
CA TYR A 18 17.48 -4.11 -1.26
C TYR A 18 18.34 -2.92 -1.70
N GLY A 19 17.75 -2.00 -2.45
CA GLY A 19 18.46 -0.84 -3.01
C GLY A 19 18.68 0.35 -2.06
N GLY A 20 18.15 0.34 -0.84
CA GLY A 20 18.35 1.44 0.13
C GLY A 20 17.78 2.81 -0.29
N LEU A 21 16.76 2.84 -1.15
CA LEU A 21 16.37 4.01 -1.94
C LEU A 21 15.47 5.01 -1.20
N SER A 22 15.02 4.69 0.02
CA SER A 22 14.00 5.46 0.73
C SER A 22 14.54 6.12 2.01
N TYR A 23 15.16 7.30 1.87
CA TYR A 23 15.52 8.12 3.04
C TYR A 23 14.30 8.41 3.94
N GLY A 24 14.41 8.08 5.23
CA GLY A 24 13.32 8.11 6.21
C GLY A 24 12.60 6.78 6.43
N ASN A 25 12.86 5.75 5.61
CA ASN A 25 12.48 4.36 5.87
C ASN A 25 13.72 3.63 6.41
N VAL A 26 13.74 3.40 7.73
CA VAL A 26 14.89 2.83 8.45
C VAL A 26 15.23 1.42 7.95
N ALA A 27 14.23 0.60 7.66
CA ALA A 27 14.43 -0.78 7.18
C ALA A 27 15.10 -0.81 5.80
N SER A 28 14.64 0.03 4.88
CA SER A 28 15.27 0.16 3.55
C SER A 28 16.74 0.55 3.66
N GLN A 29 17.08 1.50 4.54
CA GLN A 29 18.46 1.97 4.73
C GLN A 29 19.37 0.92 5.37
N SER A 30 18.87 0.15 6.35
CA SER A 30 19.70 -0.82 7.09
C SER A 30 19.99 -2.09 6.31
N ASN A 31 19.13 -2.46 5.34
CA ASN A 31 19.30 -3.67 4.53
C ASN A 31 19.93 -3.41 3.15
N SER A 32 20.34 -2.18 2.85
CA SER A 32 20.96 -1.83 1.57
C SER A 32 22.11 -2.77 1.23
N GLN A 33 22.24 -3.16 -0.04
CA GLN A 33 23.29 -4.03 -0.59
C GLN A 33 23.28 -5.49 -0.10
N GLN A 34 22.32 -5.90 0.72
CA GLN A 34 22.09 -7.32 0.98
C GLN A 34 21.50 -7.99 -0.26
N SER A 35 21.77 -9.28 -0.45
CA SER A 35 21.07 -10.07 -1.46
C SER A 35 19.64 -10.35 -1.01
N SER A 36 18.68 -10.14 -1.90
CA SER A 36 17.27 -10.49 -1.69
C SER A 36 16.95 -11.86 -2.31
N ASN A 37 15.76 -12.39 -2.00
CA ASN A 37 15.19 -13.58 -2.62
C ASN A 37 13.81 -13.23 -3.22
N PRO A 38 13.76 -12.85 -4.52
CA PRO A 38 12.50 -12.50 -5.18
C PRO A 38 11.45 -13.61 -5.12
N LYS A 39 11.86 -14.87 -5.33
CA LYS A 39 10.95 -16.02 -5.29
C LYS A 39 10.29 -16.16 -3.92
N GLU A 40 11.09 -16.18 -2.85
CA GLU A 40 10.58 -16.26 -1.49
C GLU A 40 9.66 -15.07 -1.16
N ALA A 41 10.01 -13.86 -1.59
CA ALA A 41 9.19 -12.67 -1.36
C ALA A 41 7.79 -12.79 -1.98
N ALA A 42 7.71 -13.26 -3.23
CA ALA A 42 6.44 -13.48 -3.91
C ALA A 42 5.63 -14.61 -3.25
N LEU A 43 6.27 -15.71 -2.86
CA LEU A 43 5.61 -16.84 -2.20
C LEU A 43 5.10 -16.47 -0.79
N GLN A 44 5.83 -15.68 -0.02
CA GLN A 44 5.38 -15.14 1.28
C GLN A 44 4.10 -14.31 1.12
N GLY A 45 4.07 -13.41 0.13
CA GLY A 45 2.89 -12.61 -0.20
C GLY A 45 1.69 -13.48 -0.60
N LEU A 46 1.88 -14.43 -1.52
CA LEU A 46 0.84 -15.36 -1.97
C LEU A 46 0.29 -16.23 -0.84
N ALA A 47 1.15 -16.71 0.07
CA ALA A 47 0.73 -17.48 1.23
C ALA A 47 -0.16 -16.68 2.17
N LYS A 48 0.14 -15.39 2.38
CA LYS A 48 -0.74 -14.48 3.13
C LYS A 48 -2.11 -14.34 2.46
N MET A 49 -2.12 -14.03 1.16
CA MET A 49 -3.37 -13.89 0.38
C MET A 49 -4.24 -15.15 0.49
N LYS A 50 -3.65 -16.33 0.29
CA LYS A 50 -4.36 -17.62 0.41
C LYS A 50 -4.91 -17.83 1.80
N SER A 51 -4.14 -17.56 2.86
CA SER A 51 -4.59 -17.79 4.22
C SER A 51 -5.76 -16.87 4.59
N LEU A 52 -5.76 -15.61 4.16
CA LEU A 52 -6.89 -14.70 4.37
C LEU A 52 -8.13 -15.12 3.58
N MET A 53 -7.95 -15.56 2.33
CA MET A 53 -9.03 -16.15 1.52
C MET A 53 -9.65 -17.37 2.21
N GLU A 54 -8.83 -18.28 2.75
CA GLU A 54 -9.30 -19.48 3.47
C GLU A 54 -10.02 -19.14 4.79
N MET A 55 -9.75 -17.98 5.39
CA MET A 55 -10.51 -17.45 6.52
C MET A 55 -11.83 -16.79 6.13
N GLY A 56 -12.11 -16.67 4.83
CA GLY A 56 -13.33 -16.06 4.30
C GLY A 56 -13.23 -14.56 4.00
N PHE A 57 -12.03 -13.96 4.05
CA PHE A 57 -11.84 -12.58 3.61
C PHE A 57 -11.72 -12.51 2.09
N GLN A 58 -12.37 -11.50 1.48
CA GLN A 58 -12.27 -11.31 0.03
C GLN A 58 -10.87 -10.82 -0.33
N GLN A 59 -10.25 -11.49 -1.29
CA GLN A 59 -8.86 -11.30 -1.65
C GLN A 59 -8.72 -11.22 -3.18
N GLY A 60 -7.91 -10.28 -3.65
CA GLY A 60 -7.47 -10.16 -5.04
C GLY A 60 -5.97 -9.92 -5.12
N VAL A 61 -5.45 -9.92 -6.34
CA VAL A 61 -4.02 -9.72 -6.64
C VAL A 61 -3.82 -8.59 -7.65
N LEU A 62 -2.82 -7.76 -7.42
CA LEU A 62 -2.39 -6.68 -8.31
C LEU A 62 -0.99 -7.01 -8.85
N ALA A 63 -0.85 -6.98 -10.17
CA ALA A 63 0.35 -7.43 -10.87
C ALA A 63 1.57 -6.50 -10.61
N PRO A 64 2.81 -7.03 -10.59
CA PRO A 64 4.02 -6.22 -10.53
C PRO A 64 4.21 -5.40 -11.81
N GLN A 65 5.16 -4.48 -11.81
CA GLN A 65 5.45 -3.63 -12.98
C GLN A 65 6.67 -4.10 -13.78
N GLU A 66 6.78 -3.62 -15.02
CA GLU A 66 7.97 -3.79 -15.86
C GLU A 66 9.20 -3.19 -15.17
N ARG A 67 10.15 -4.06 -14.84
CA ARG A 67 11.46 -3.72 -14.27
C ARG A 67 12.52 -4.60 -14.94
N PRO A 68 13.74 -4.10 -15.25
CA PRO A 68 14.16 -2.70 -15.20
C PRO A 68 13.29 -1.75 -16.08
N ASP A 69 12.96 -0.55 -15.59
CA ASP A 69 12.25 0.47 -16.40
C ASP A 69 13.24 1.19 -17.34
N VAL A 70 13.47 0.55 -18.49
CA VAL A 70 14.36 1.07 -19.54
C VAL A 70 13.84 2.39 -20.12
N ALA A 71 12.52 2.58 -20.19
CA ALA A 71 11.94 3.82 -20.69
C ALA A 71 12.25 5.01 -19.75
N ALA A 72 12.25 4.79 -18.43
CA ALA A 72 12.68 5.78 -17.46
C ALA A 72 14.16 6.13 -17.62
N LEU A 73 15.03 5.13 -17.79
CA LEU A 73 16.46 5.37 -18.07
C LEU A 73 16.65 6.20 -19.35
N ARG A 74 15.88 5.93 -20.42
CA ARG A 74 15.94 6.74 -21.65
C ARG A 74 15.57 8.20 -21.43
N ARG A 75 14.56 8.47 -20.58
CA ARG A 75 14.20 9.85 -20.20
C ARG A 75 15.31 10.57 -19.43
N LEU A 76 16.22 9.82 -18.81
CA LEU A 76 17.40 10.34 -18.11
C LEU A 76 18.64 10.46 -19.01
N GLY A 77 18.52 10.20 -20.31
CA GLY A 77 19.58 10.45 -21.29
C GLY A 77 20.36 9.22 -21.76
N PHE A 78 20.06 8.02 -21.23
CA PHE A 78 20.64 6.78 -21.76
C PHE A 78 20.03 6.43 -23.14
N SER A 79 20.84 5.95 -24.07
CA SER A 79 20.39 5.69 -25.45
C SER A 79 20.94 4.38 -26.01
N GLY A 80 20.44 3.95 -27.18
CA GLY A 80 20.81 2.67 -27.81
C GLY A 80 19.74 1.59 -27.65
N THR A 81 20.11 0.32 -27.79
CA THR A 81 19.21 -0.82 -27.51
C THR A 81 18.91 -0.93 -26.01
N ASP A 82 17.91 -1.72 -25.63
CA ASP A 82 17.56 -1.89 -24.21
C ASP A 82 18.73 -2.44 -23.39
N ALA A 83 19.49 -3.38 -23.96
CA ALA A 83 20.72 -3.90 -23.35
C ALA A 83 21.78 -2.80 -23.17
N GLN A 84 22.02 -1.98 -24.21
CA GLN A 84 22.97 -0.88 -24.12
C GLN A 84 22.58 0.17 -23.07
N VAL A 85 21.28 0.43 -22.90
CA VAL A 85 20.79 1.34 -21.85
C VAL A 85 21.06 0.78 -20.46
N ILE A 86 20.80 -0.50 -20.24
CA ILE A 86 21.09 -1.18 -18.96
C ILE A 86 22.60 -1.18 -18.69
N GLU A 87 23.42 -1.55 -19.66
CA GLU A 87 24.89 -1.59 -19.55
C GLU A 87 25.48 -0.22 -19.24
N GLN A 88 25.02 0.84 -19.93
CA GLN A 88 25.43 2.22 -19.64
C GLN A 88 25.00 2.64 -18.24
N ALA A 89 23.75 2.38 -17.85
CA ALA A 89 23.26 2.73 -16.52
C ALA A 89 24.03 1.97 -15.42
N ALA A 90 24.33 0.69 -15.62
CA ALA A 90 25.13 -0.10 -14.69
C ALA A 90 26.55 0.45 -14.52
N LYS A 91 27.19 0.83 -15.64
CA LYS A 91 28.57 1.33 -15.65
C LYS A 91 28.68 2.75 -15.09
N ASP A 92 27.80 3.65 -15.53
CA ASP A 92 27.97 5.08 -15.33
C ASP A 92 27.08 5.62 -14.19
N ALA A 93 26.00 4.91 -13.82
CA ALA A 93 25.05 5.36 -12.80
C ALA A 93 24.29 4.21 -12.10
N MET A 94 25.00 3.24 -11.52
CA MET A 94 24.39 2.08 -10.85
C MET A 94 23.22 2.42 -9.91
N PRO A 95 23.27 3.47 -9.06
CA PRO A 95 22.13 3.83 -8.21
C PRO A 95 20.84 4.16 -8.99
N LEU A 96 20.94 4.72 -10.20
CA LEU A 96 19.79 4.96 -11.07
C LEU A 96 19.25 3.66 -11.65
N LEU A 97 20.11 2.72 -12.03
CA LEU A 97 19.68 1.40 -12.48
C LEU A 97 18.94 0.67 -11.35
N VAL A 98 19.52 0.61 -10.15
CA VAL A 98 18.89 -0.01 -8.97
C VAL A 98 17.51 0.62 -8.69
N ALA A 99 17.41 1.95 -8.79
CA ALA A 99 16.13 2.65 -8.65
C ALA A 99 15.10 2.26 -9.72
N SER A 100 15.53 2.15 -10.98
CA SER A 100 14.69 1.69 -12.10
C SER A 100 14.38 0.18 -12.05
N CYS A 101 15.02 -0.58 -11.15
CA CYS A 101 14.77 -2.01 -10.92
C CYS A 101 13.91 -2.28 -9.67
N SER A 102 13.49 -1.26 -8.93
CA SER A 102 12.78 -1.47 -7.66
C SER A 102 11.43 -2.17 -7.84
N ALA A 103 11.18 -3.22 -7.06
CA ALA A 103 9.87 -3.90 -6.97
C ALA A 103 8.87 -3.19 -6.04
N SER A 104 9.05 -1.88 -5.79
CA SER A 104 8.27 -1.09 -4.84
C SER A 104 6.76 -1.03 -5.13
N SER A 105 6.35 -1.32 -6.37
CA SER A 105 4.94 -1.42 -6.75
C SER A 105 4.19 -2.55 -6.03
N MET A 106 4.89 -3.45 -5.33
CA MET A 106 4.26 -4.45 -4.45
C MET A 106 3.55 -3.82 -3.26
N TRP A 107 3.95 -2.61 -2.84
CA TRP A 107 3.28 -1.89 -1.75
C TRP A 107 2.08 -1.11 -2.28
N VAL A 108 1.03 -1.84 -2.58
CA VAL A 108 -0.19 -1.33 -3.22
C VAL A 108 -1.09 -0.54 -2.29
N ALA A 109 -0.80 -0.49 -0.98
CA ALA A 109 -1.35 0.56 -0.11
C ALA A 109 -1.04 1.97 -0.66
N ASN A 110 0.04 2.12 -1.44
CA ASN A 110 0.39 3.38 -2.08
C ASN A 110 -0.01 3.45 -3.56
N ALA A 111 -0.67 2.44 -4.11
CA ALA A 111 -1.01 2.42 -5.54
C ALA A 111 -2.00 3.53 -5.90
N ALA A 112 -3.01 3.71 -5.07
CA ALA A 112 -4.08 4.68 -5.26
C ALA A 112 -4.73 5.03 -3.93
N THR A 113 -5.50 6.12 -3.92
CA THR A 113 -6.60 6.29 -2.97
C THR A 113 -7.88 5.78 -3.61
N VAL A 114 -8.74 5.13 -2.82
CA VAL A 114 -10.00 4.55 -3.28
C VAL A 114 -11.14 5.03 -2.38
N SER A 115 -12.20 5.59 -2.97
CA SER A 115 -13.42 5.94 -2.24
C SER A 115 -14.60 5.11 -2.76
N PRO A 116 -15.35 4.41 -1.88
CA PRO A 116 -16.49 3.59 -2.27
C PRO A 116 -17.65 4.39 -2.86
N SER A 117 -18.49 3.71 -3.62
CA SER A 117 -19.72 4.28 -4.22
C SER A 117 -20.69 4.88 -3.21
N ALA A 118 -20.69 4.38 -1.97
CA ALA A 118 -21.53 4.90 -0.91
C ALA A 118 -21.15 6.32 -0.45
N ASP A 119 -19.94 6.80 -0.78
CA ASP A 119 -19.41 8.08 -0.31
C ASP A 119 -19.28 9.13 -1.42
N THR A 120 -19.37 8.71 -2.68
CA THR A 120 -19.07 9.51 -3.86
C THR A 120 -20.34 10.11 -4.46
N ALA A 121 -20.26 11.33 -5.00
CA ALA A 121 -21.45 12.06 -5.44
C ALA A 121 -22.22 11.39 -6.60
N ASP A 122 -21.53 10.59 -7.42
CA ASP A 122 -22.09 9.92 -8.59
C ASP A 122 -22.40 8.43 -8.37
N GLY A 123 -22.14 7.90 -7.16
CA GLY A 123 -22.41 6.52 -6.80
C GLY A 123 -21.49 5.49 -7.44
N ARG A 124 -20.30 5.87 -7.91
CA ARG A 124 -19.27 4.95 -8.43
C ARG A 124 -18.10 4.82 -7.47
N VAL A 125 -17.34 3.74 -7.56
CA VAL A 125 -16.08 3.59 -6.82
C VAL A 125 -15.00 4.36 -7.55
N HIS A 126 -14.38 5.32 -6.88
CA HIS A 126 -13.38 6.20 -7.48
C HIS A 126 -11.96 5.78 -7.11
N PHE A 127 -11.07 5.84 -8.09
CA PHE A 127 -9.65 5.56 -7.95
C PHE A 127 -8.84 6.76 -8.44
N THR A 128 -7.91 7.25 -7.61
CA THR A 128 -6.85 8.17 -8.04
C THR A 128 -5.51 7.53 -7.77
N ALA A 129 -4.76 7.19 -8.83
CA ALA A 129 -3.41 6.65 -8.67
C ALA A 129 -2.50 7.67 -7.97
N ALA A 130 -1.72 7.23 -6.99
CA ALA A 130 -0.84 8.14 -6.24
C ALA A 130 0.40 8.48 -7.08
N ASN A 131 0.84 9.74 -7.05
CA ASN A 131 1.99 10.15 -7.86
C ASN A 131 3.34 9.74 -7.27
N LEU A 132 3.40 9.45 -5.97
CA LEU A 132 4.58 8.98 -5.25
C LEU A 132 5.82 9.86 -5.50
N ASN A 133 5.57 11.16 -5.64
CA ASN A 133 6.55 12.13 -6.12
C ASN A 133 7.81 12.21 -5.26
N CYS A 134 7.69 11.90 -3.96
CA CYS A 134 8.79 12.05 -3.01
C CYS A 134 10.00 11.14 -3.32
N LYS A 135 9.79 9.97 -3.95
CA LYS A 135 10.83 8.99 -4.20
C LYS A 135 10.88 8.62 -5.68
N TYR A 136 12.01 8.87 -6.35
CA TYR A 136 12.15 8.64 -7.80
C TYR A 136 11.70 7.23 -8.25
N HIS A 137 12.23 6.17 -7.61
CA HIS A 137 11.90 4.78 -7.94
C HIS A 137 10.40 4.46 -7.81
N ARG A 138 9.66 5.25 -7.01
CA ARG A 138 8.21 5.14 -6.86
C ARG A 138 7.43 6.07 -7.76
N SER A 139 7.96 7.24 -8.06
CA SER A 139 7.33 8.24 -8.93
C SER A 139 7.12 7.74 -10.37
N ILE A 140 7.83 6.69 -10.77
CA ILE A 140 7.67 6.03 -12.07
C ILE A 140 6.56 4.96 -12.07
N GLU A 141 5.93 4.67 -10.93
CA GLU A 141 4.92 3.61 -10.80
C GLU A 141 3.57 4.01 -11.42
N HIS A 142 3.13 5.26 -11.19
CA HIS A 142 1.74 5.66 -11.39
C HIS A 142 1.19 5.45 -12.80
N PRO A 143 1.94 5.63 -13.92
CA PRO A 143 1.37 5.43 -15.25
C PRO A 143 0.95 3.99 -15.51
N THR A 144 1.76 3.02 -15.05
CA THR A 144 1.44 1.59 -15.17
C THR A 144 0.38 1.19 -14.15
N THR A 145 0.44 1.71 -12.92
CA THR A 145 -0.60 1.51 -11.91
C THR A 145 -1.98 1.93 -12.43
N SER A 146 -2.10 3.09 -13.07
CA SER A 146 -3.36 3.55 -13.67
C SER A 146 -3.90 2.58 -14.73
N ARG A 147 -3.04 2.01 -15.59
CA ARG A 147 -3.47 1.03 -16.61
C ARG A 147 -3.89 -0.29 -15.99
N VAL A 148 -3.15 -0.79 -15.00
CA VAL A 148 -3.49 -2.03 -14.28
C VAL A 148 -4.81 -1.88 -13.53
N LEU A 149 -5.01 -0.78 -12.79
CA LEU A 149 -6.28 -0.49 -12.12
C LEU A 149 -7.44 -0.37 -13.12
N GLY A 150 -7.22 0.32 -14.25
CA GLY A 150 -8.20 0.42 -15.32
C GLY A 150 -8.59 -0.94 -15.92
N ALA A 151 -7.64 -1.87 -16.03
CA ALA A 151 -7.90 -3.24 -16.50
C ALA A 151 -8.60 -4.11 -15.45
N MET A 152 -8.34 -3.89 -14.16
CA MET A 152 -8.98 -4.62 -13.06
C MET A 152 -10.43 -4.16 -12.82
N PHE A 153 -10.68 -2.86 -12.96
CA PHE A 153 -11.94 -2.19 -12.64
C PHE A 153 -12.47 -1.46 -13.87
N ALA A 154 -12.73 -2.20 -14.95
CA ALA A 154 -12.97 -1.64 -16.28
C ALA A 154 -14.42 -1.15 -16.53
N ASP A 155 -15.40 -1.65 -15.78
CA ASP A 155 -16.81 -1.26 -15.97
C ASP A 155 -17.06 0.18 -15.51
N GLN A 156 -17.17 1.10 -16.48
CA GLN A 156 -17.36 2.53 -16.24
C GLN A 156 -18.67 2.89 -15.55
N LYS A 157 -19.64 1.95 -15.50
CA LYS A 157 -20.88 2.13 -14.72
C LYS A 157 -20.63 2.06 -13.23
N HIS A 158 -19.62 1.31 -12.81
CA HIS A 158 -19.30 1.04 -11.41
C HIS A 158 -18.02 1.74 -10.96
N PHE A 159 -17.08 1.98 -11.87
CA PHE A 159 -15.73 2.43 -11.54
C PHE A 159 -15.35 3.71 -12.30
N ALA A 160 -14.73 4.64 -11.58
CA ALA A 160 -14.21 5.88 -12.13
C ALA A 160 -12.71 6.00 -11.82
N HIS A 161 -11.90 6.24 -12.86
CA HIS A 161 -10.44 6.35 -12.74
C HIS A 161 -9.99 7.77 -13.03
N HIS A 162 -9.12 8.28 -12.16
CA HIS A 162 -8.50 9.60 -12.30
C HIS A 162 -7.01 9.47 -12.53
N ALA A 163 -6.45 10.43 -13.27
CA ALA A 163 -5.02 10.56 -13.41
C ALA A 163 -4.37 10.90 -12.05
N ALA A 164 -3.12 10.46 -11.87
CA ALA A 164 -2.33 10.89 -10.72
C ALA A 164 -2.19 12.42 -10.68
N LEU A 165 -2.12 12.98 -9.47
CA LEU A 165 -1.91 14.40 -9.28
C LEU A 165 -0.57 14.86 -9.90
N PRO A 166 -0.41 16.14 -10.25
CA PRO A 166 0.84 16.66 -10.82
C PRO A 166 2.07 16.22 -10.02
N ALA A 167 3.09 15.71 -10.71
CA ALA A 167 4.30 15.16 -10.11
C ALA A 167 5.24 16.28 -9.62
N VAL A 168 4.79 17.03 -8.63
CA VAL A 168 5.54 18.10 -7.94
C VAL A 168 5.35 17.97 -6.44
N ALA A 169 6.32 18.45 -5.66
CA ALA A 169 6.31 18.29 -4.21
C ALA A 169 5.08 18.93 -3.53
N GLN A 170 4.47 19.95 -4.13
CA GLN A 170 3.28 20.61 -3.61
C GLN A 170 2.03 19.72 -3.63
N PHE A 171 2.03 18.68 -4.47
CA PHE A 171 0.97 17.70 -4.56
C PHE A 171 1.51 16.30 -4.27
N GLY A 172 2.45 16.18 -3.32
CA GLY A 172 2.98 14.89 -2.89
C GLY A 172 1.86 14.01 -2.33
N ASP A 173 1.65 12.86 -2.97
CA ASP A 173 0.57 11.91 -2.69
C ASP A 173 1.11 10.48 -2.63
N GLU A 174 0.84 9.80 -1.51
CA GLU A 174 1.24 8.41 -1.24
C GLU A 174 0.03 7.48 -1.09
N GLY A 175 -1.16 7.91 -1.48
CA GLY A 175 -2.33 7.05 -1.64
C GLY A 175 -2.90 6.50 -0.33
N ALA A 176 -3.44 5.28 -0.39
CA ALA A 176 -4.19 4.68 0.70
C ALA A 176 -3.39 4.39 1.99
N ALA A 177 -2.05 4.45 1.97
CA ALA A 177 -1.22 4.36 3.17
C ALA A 177 -1.44 5.56 4.12
N ASN A 178 -1.96 6.67 3.60
CA ASN A 178 -2.35 7.87 4.35
C ASN A 178 -3.86 8.08 4.38
N HIS A 179 -4.63 7.03 4.09
CA HIS A 179 -6.09 7.05 4.06
C HIS A 179 -6.66 5.95 4.94
N THR A 180 -7.80 6.22 5.53
CA THR A 180 -8.63 5.21 6.18
C THR A 180 -10.08 5.60 5.97
N ARG A 181 -10.95 4.60 5.87
CA ARG A 181 -12.39 4.81 5.81
C ARG A 181 -13.03 4.24 7.06
N PHE A 182 -13.87 5.04 7.71
CA PHE A 182 -14.69 4.57 8.82
C PHE A 182 -16.16 4.46 8.40
N CYS A 183 -16.80 3.37 8.74
CA CYS A 183 -18.18 3.08 8.36
C CYS A 183 -18.80 2.07 9.32
N ARG A 184 -20.13 2.07 9.42
CA ARG A 184 -20.87 1.04 10.15
C ARG A 184 -20.75 -0.31 9.46
N GLU A 185 -21.20 -0.37 8.21
CA GLU A 185 -21.02 -1.49 7.29
C GLU A 185 -20.32 -1.00 6.03
N TYR A 186 -19.59 -1.87 5.32
CA TYR A 186 -18.80 -1.44 4.16
C TYR A 186 -19.61 -0.82 3.02
N GLY A 187 -20.90 -1.18 2.88
CA GLY A 187 -21.81 -0.62 1.89
C GLY A 187 -22.62 0.60 2.36
N ASP A 188 -22.53 0.98 3.64
CA ASP A 188 -23.13 2.20 4.15
C ASP A 188 -22.22 3.40 3.85
N ALA A 189 -22.80 4.61 3.80
CA ALA A 189 -22.02 5.84 3.75
C ALA A 189 -21.07 5.93 4.97
N GLY A 190 -19.85 6.40 4.73
CA GLY A 190 -18.77 6.46 5.70
C GLY A 190 -18.16 7.84 5.86
N VAL A 191 -17.05 7.87 6.59
CA VAL A 191 -16.18 9.04 6.76
C VAL A 191 -14.80 8.67 6.29
N GLU A 192 -14.33 9.40 5.29
CA GLU A 192 -12.99 9.26 4.71
C GLU A 192 -12.00 10.10 5.51
N PHE A 193 -10.94 9.46 6.01
CA PHE A 193 -9.94 10.04 6.88
C PHE A 193 -8.62 10.15 6.15
N PHE A 194 -8.19 11.38 5.86
CA PHE A 194 -6.95 11.68 5.17
C PHE A 194 -5.91 12.23 6.15
N VAL A 195 -4.74 11.60 6.18
CA VAL A 195 -3.64 12.00 7.06
C VAL A 195 -2.54 12.64 6.22
N PHE A 196 -2.05 13.81 6.61
CA PHE A 196 -0.98 14.50 5.90
C PHE A 196 0.18 14.84 6.84
N GLY A 197 1.39 14.99 6.28
CA GLY A 197 2.57 15.34 7.07
C GLY A 197 2.87 16.85 7.09
N ARG A 198 2.45 17.59 6.06
CA ARG A 198 2.65 19.05 5.94
C ARG A 198 1.62 19.69 5.00
N SER A 199 1.48 21.00 5.08
CA SER A 199 0.89 21.81 4.01
C SER A 199 1.98 22.33 3.08
N ALA A 200 1.69 22.39 1.78
CA ALA A 200 2.56 22.94 0.76
C ALA A 200 2.44 24.46 0.60
N PHE A 201 1.26 25.03 0.89
CA PHE A 201 0.98 26.46 0.68
C PHE A 201 0.69 27.24 1.97
N ASP A 202 0.58 26.59 3.13
CA ASP A 202 0.38 27.23 4.42
C ASP A 202 1.49 26.87 5.40
N THR A 203 2.44 27.80 5.58
CA THR A 203 3.61 27.61 6.43
C THR A 203 3.30 27.65 7.93
N ARG A 204 2.05 27.88 8.33
CA ARG A 204 1.63 27.84 9.73
C ARG A 204 1.52 26.39 10.24
N TYR A 205 1.32 25.43 9.35
CA TYR A 205 1.35 24.02 9.70
C TYR A 205 2.79 23.62 10.08
N PRO A 206 3.01 22.95 11.22
CA PRO A 206 4.32 22.42 11.53
C PRO A 206 4.73 21.35 10.52
N ALA A 207 6.02 21.05 10.41
CA ALA A 207 6.53 20.05 9.50
C ALA A 207 7.71 19.30 10.15
N PRO A 208 7.96 18.03 9.77
CA PRO A 208 9.10 17.28 10.27
C PRO A 208 10.41 17.95 9.88
N GLN A 209 11.44 17.77 10.71
CA GLN A 209 12.74 18.46 10.57
C GLN A 209 13.85 17.55 10.06
N LYS A 210 13.71 16.23 10.22
CA LYS A 210 14.72 15.22 9.86
C LYS A 210 14.30 14.42 8.62
N TYR A 211 13.08 13.89 8.60
CA TYR A 211 12.58 13.07 7.50
C TYR A 211 11.46 13.77 6.73
N PRO A 212 11.35 13.56 5.40
CA PRO A 212 10.40 14.30 4.59
C PRO A 212 8.95 13.88 4.86
N ALA A 213 8.06 14.86 5.05
CA ALA A 213 6.62 14.64 4.93
C ALA A 213 6.25 14.46 3.45
N ARG A 214 5.92 13.21 3.10
CA ARG A 214 5.63 12.80 1.71
C ARG A 214 4.23 13.21 1.25
N GLN A 215 3.24 13.08 2.14
CA GLN A 215 1.86 13.49 1.89
C GLN A 215 1.66 14.97 2.22
N THR A 216 1.00 15.67 1.30
CA THR A 216 0.56 17.07 1.47
C THR A 216 -0.93 17.15 1.72
N LEU A 217 -1.37 18.12 2.53
CA LEU A 217 -2.79 18.43 2.72
C LEU A 217 -3.47 18.72 1.37
N GLU A 218 -2.78 19.43 0.49
CA GLU A 218 -3.25 19.84 -0.82
C GLU A 218 -3.54 18.65 -1.73
N ALA A 219 -2.68 17.62 -1.69
CA ALA A 219 -2.92 16.37 -2.39
C ALA A 219 -4.16 15.66 -1.85
N SER A 220 -4.27 15.50 -0.53
CA SER A 220 -5.44 14.87 0.10
C SER A 220 -6.75 15.56 -0.26
N GLN A 221 -6.78 16.90 -0.23
CA GLN A 221 -7.94 17.68 -0.63
C GLN A 221 -8.23 17.58 -2.14
N ALA A 222 -7.20 17.49 -2.99
CA ALA A 222 -7.38 17.30 -4.42
C ALA A 222 -8.00 15.93 -4.74
N VAL A 223 -7.55 14.86 -4.09
CA VAL A 223 -8.14 13.53 -4.21
C VAL A 223 -9.60 13.53 -3.76
N ALA A 224 -9.90 14.12 -2.61
CA ALA A 224 -11.28 14.22 -2.13
C ALA A 224 -12.21 14.93 -3.13
N ARG A 225 -11.73 16.00 -3.77
CA ARG A 225 -12.47 16.69 -4.84
C ARG A 225 -12.65 15.83 -6.09
N LEU A 226 -11.60 15.13 -6.54
CA LEU A 226 -11.69 14.22 -7.70
C LEU A 226 -12.71 13.11 -7.46
N HIS A 227 -12.82 12.64 -6.22
CA HIS A 227 -13.76 11.59 -5.82
C HIS A 227 -15.17 12.12 -5.53
N GLY A 228 -15.39 13.44 -5.57
CA GLY A 228 -16.69 14.04 -5.28
C GLY A 228 -17.16 13.82 -3.84
N LEU A 229 -16.23 13.74 -2.89
CA LEU A 229 -16.55 13.54 -1.48
C LEU A 229 -17.14 14.82 -0.88
N SER A 230 -18.10 14.67 0.03
CA SER A 230 -18.71 15.78 0.75
C SER A 230 -17.86 16.23 1.95
N ASP A 231 -17.93 17.52 2.30
CA ASP A 231 -17.21 18.05 3.48
C ASP A 231 -17.69 17.41 4.80
N ASP A 232 -18.95 16.96 4.86
CA ASP A 232 -19.51 16.21 6.00
C ASP A 232 -18.98 14.77 6.08
N GLY A 233 -18.48 14.21 4.98
CA GLY A 233 -17.96 12.84 4.86
C GLY A 233 -16.43 12.73 4.87
N VAL A 234 -15.69 13.82 5.10
CA VAL A 234 -14.23 13.81 5.07
C VAL A 234 -13.63 14.44 6.32
N VAL A 235 -12.57 13.86 6.88
CA VAL A 235 -11.75 14.45 7.94
C VAL A 235 -10.29 14.50 7.48
N TYR A 236 -9.63 15.64 7.69
CA TYR A 236 -8.20 15.80 7.45
C TYR A 236 -7.49 15.95 8.79
N ALA A 237 -6.44 15.16 9.02
CA ALA A 237 -5.62 15.30 10.22
C ALA A 237 -4.14 15.35 9.88
N GLN A 238 -3.40 16.14 10.66
CA GLN A 238 -1.96 16.17 10.54
C GLN A 238 -1.34 15.06 11.39
N GLN A 239 -0.48 14.26 10.76
CA GLN A 239 0.42 13.36 11.47
C GLN A 239 1.35 14.18 12.37
N ASN A 240 1.59 13.73 13.60
CA ASN A 240 2.55 14.36 14.49
C ASN A 240 3.94 14.42 13.81
N PRO A 241 4.50 15.62 13.55
CA PRO A 241 5.79 15.74 12.86
C PRO A 241 6.93 14.99 13.56
N SER A 242 6.87 14.88 14.89
CA SER A 242 7.91 14.20 15.67
C SER A 242 7.95 12.69 15.42
N VAL A 243 6.83 12.03 15.08
CA VAL A 243 6.84 10.60 14.75
C VAL A 243 7.31 10.35 13.32
N ILE A 244 7.05 11.29 12.40
CA ILE A 244 7.64 11.24 11.06
C ILE A 244 9.17 11.25 11.15
N ASP A 245 9.74 12.12 11.99
CA ASP A 245 11.18 12.19 12.26
C ASP A 245 11.77 10.94 12.94
N GLN A 246 10.90 10.06 13.45
CA GLN A 246 11.26 8.76 14.02
C GLN A 246 11.10 7.59 13.04
N GLY A 247 10.66 7.85 11.80
CA GLY A 247 10.55 6.83 10.75
C GLY A 247 9.12 6.48 10.34
N VAL A 248 8.10 7.18 10.87
CA VAL A 248 6.70 7.04 10.44
C VAL A 248 6.49 7.83 9.14
N PHE A 249 6.95 7.27 8.02
CA PHE A 249 6.87 7.93 6.72
C PHE A 249 5.46 7.91 6.08
N HIS A 250 4.57 7.04 6.57
CA HIS A 250 3.15 6.92 6.22
C HIS A 250 2.32 6.66 7.47
N ASN A 251 1.05 7.05 7.45
CA ASN A 251 0.14 6.85 8.58
C ASN A 251 -0.07 5.37 8.94
N ASP A 252 -0.08 4.48 7.95
CA ASP A 252 -0.17 3.03 8.15
C ASP A 252 1.04 2.42 8.89
N VAL A 253 2.05 3.21 9.29
CA VAL A 253 3.14 2.77 10.18
C VAL A 253 2.83 3.08 11.65
N ILE A 254 1.82 3.90 11.96
CA ILE A 254 1.49 4.33 13.33
C ILE A 254 0.00 4.29 13.69
N ALA A 255 -0.87 4.07 12.70
CA ALA A 255 -2.30 3.87 12.89
C ALA A 255 -2.92 3.01 11.77
N VAL A 256 -3.93 2.23 12.10
CA VAL A 256 -4.79 1.50 11.16
C VAL A 256 -6.23 1.56 11.64
N GLY A 257 -7.17 1.78 10.71
CA GLY A 257 -8.59 1.68 11.01
C GLY A 257 -9.32 0.71 10.10
N ASN A 258 -10.45 0.22 10.57
CA ASN A 258 -11.35 -0.66 9.85
C ASN A 258 -12.76 -0.59 10.47
N GLY A 259 -13.79 -0.50 9.62
CA GLY A 259 -15.16 -0.33 10.08
C GLY A 259 -15.28 0.88 11.00
N GLU A 260 -15.73 0.68 12.24
CA GLU A 260 -15.89 1.76 13.21
C GLU A 260 -14.67 1.98 14.11
N VAL A 261 -13.58 1.22 13.91
CA VAL A 261 -12.44 1.16 14.85
C VAL A 261 -11.20 1.83 14.28
N LEU A 262 -10.57 2.70 15.07
CA LEU A 262 -9.21 3.21 14.86
C LEU A 262 -8.26 2.61 15.91
N PHE A 263 -7.26 1.84 15.48
CA PHE A 263 -6.16 1.34 16.30
C PHE A 263 -4.91 2.19 16.03
N TYR A 264 -4.40 2.91 17.03
CA TYR A 264 -3.36 3.93 16.81
C TYR A 264 -2.45 4.11 18.04
N HIS A 265 -1.24 4.60 17.80
CA HIS A 265 -0.32 5.02 18.86
C HIS A 265 -0.73 6.39 19.43
N GLU A 266 -0.56 6.62 20.73
CA GLU A 266 -0.98 7.89 21.36
C GLU A 266 -0.32 9.14 20.74
N ASP A 267 0.91 8.99 20.23
CA ASP A 267 1.67 10.05 19.55
C ASP A 267 1.37 10.21 18.05
N ALA A 268 0.45 9.44 17.48
CA ALA A 268 0.24 9.42 16.04
C ALA A 268 -0.09 10.81 15.47
N PHE A 269 -1.04 11.53 16.06
CA PHE A 269 -1.60 12.75 15.46
C PHE A 269 -1.22 14.00 16.26
N LEU A 270 -1.17 15.15 15.58
CA LEU A 270 -0.84 16.42 16.22
C LEU A 270 -1.97 16.88 17.17
N ASP A 271 -3.20 16.91 16.67
CA ASP A 271 -4.40 17.37 17.38
C ASP A 271 -5.38 16.22 17.63
N THR A 272 -4.92 15.17 18.32
CA THR A 272 -5.62 13.89 18.47
C THR A 272 -7.05 14.03 18.98
N GLU A 273 -7.28 14.76 20.08
CA GLU A 273 -8.63 14.87 20.68
C GLU A 273 -9.64 15.54 19.75
N GLN A 274 -9.22 16.61 19.05
CA GLN A 274 -10.06 17.31 18.07
C GLN A 274 -10.40 16.39 16.89
N MET A 275 -9.39 15.69 16.37
CA MET A 275 -9.56 14.75 15.27
C MET A 275 -10.54 13.62 15.64
N LEU A 276 -10.39 13.01 16.82
CA LEU A 276 -11.28 11.93 17.27
C LEU A 276 -12.72 12.42 17.46
N ALA A 277 -12.90 13.63 18.01
CA ALA A 277 -14.22 14.24 18.18
C ALA A 277 -14.90 14.52 16.81
N GLU A 278 -14.13 14.99 15.82
CA GLU A 278 -14.65 15.23 14.48
C GLU A 278 -15.04 13.92 13.78
N LEU A 279 -14.19 12.90 13.83
CA LEU A 279 -14.50 11.56 13.31
C LEU A 279 -15.75 10.98 13.96
N GLN A 280 -15.84 11.04 15.29
CA GLN A 280 -17.00 10.56 16.02
C GLN A 280 -18.28 11.31 15.63
N SER A 281 -18.22 12.64 15.52
CA SER A 281 -19.36 13.47 15.14
C SER A 281 -19.84 13.16 13.73
N LYS A 282 -18.94 13.13 12.75
CA LYS A 282 -19.28 12.86 11.34
C LYS A 282 -19.78 11.43 11.14
N LEU A 283 -19.13 10.45 11.76
CA LEU A 283 -19.55 9.05 11.63
C LEU A 283 -20.94 8.80 12.27
N ALA A 284 -21.22 9.46 13.40
CA ALA A 284 -22.52 9.39 14.06
C ALA A 284 -23.66 9.94 13.18
N LYS A 285 -23.41 11.00 12.39
CA LYS A 285 -24.40 11.56 11.45
C LYS A 285 -24.84 10.55 10.38
N VAL A 286 -23.95 9.62 9.99
CA VAL A 286 -24.23 8.54 9.03
C VAL A 286 -24.56 7.20 9.72
N GLY A 287 -24.81 7.23 11.04
CA GLY A 287 -25.32 6.09 11.80
C GLY A 287 -24.27 5.12 12.33
N GLY A 288 -22.97 5.43 12.20
CA GLY A 288 -21.89 4.65 12.79
C GLY A 288 -21.52 5.07 14.21
N LYS A 289 -20.70 4.27 14.87
CA LYS A 289 -20.27 4.39 16.28
C LYS A 289 -18.77 4.27 16.40
N PHE A 290 -18.09 5.41 16.21
CA PHE A 290 -16.63 5.46 16.25
C PHE A 290 -16.06 4.96 17.58
N GLN A 291 -15.04 4.12 17.48
CA GLN A 291 -14.32 3.52 18.60
C GLN A 291 -12.82 3.66 18.37
N SER A 292 -12.08 4.09 19.39
CA SER A 292 -10.65 4.28 19.29
C SER A 292 -9.92 3.37 20.28
N VAL A 293 -8.94 2.61 19.80
CA VAL A 293 -8.03 1.78 20.59
C VAL A 293 -6.66 2.45 20.58
N CYS A 294 -6.37 3.20 21.64
CA CYS A 294 -5.11 3.91 21.80
C CYS A 294 -4.05 3.01 22.44
N VAL A 295 -2.86 2.95 21.83
CA VAL A 295 -1.68 2.30 22.41
C VAL A 295 -0.85 3.36 23.13
N PRO A 296 -0.72 3.30 24.47
CA PRO A 296 0.06 4.28 25.20
C PRO A 296 1.56 4.04 24.97
N ARG A 297 2.36 5.12 24.87
CA ARG A 297 3.82 5.10 24.71
C ARG A 297 4.50 4.36 25.85
N SER A 298 3.88 4.37 27.03
CA SER A 298 4.35 3.62 28.20
C SER A 298 4.32 2.11 27.99
N ALA A 299 3.42 1.58 27.15
CA ALA A 299 3.37 0.17 26.77
C ALA A 299 4.30 -0.10 25.58
N VAL A 300 4.08 0.59 24.46
CA VAL A 300 4.85 0.42 23.21
C VAL A 300 5.40 1.77 22.81
N THR A 301 6.72 1.91 22.67
CA THR A 301 7.33 3.16 22.22
C THR A 301 7.13 3.37 20.71
N VAL A 302 7.30 4.60 20.22
CA VAL A 302 7.30 4.87 18.76
C VAL A 302 8.40 4.07 18.06
N GLU A 303 9.58 3.93 18.67
CA GLU A 303 10.66 3.10 18.12
C GLU A 303 10.24 1.64 17.99
N ASP A 304 9.63 1.06 19.03
CA ASP A 304 9.13 -0.31 18.99
C ASP A 304 8.04 -0.49 17.93
N ALA A 305 7.14 0.49 17.79
CA ALA A 305 6.10 0.50 16.76
C ALA A 305 6.70 0.49 15.35
N VAL A 306 7.70 1.35 15.08
CA VAL A 306 8.41 1.42 13.80
C VAL A 306 9.24 0.18 13.53
N ARG A 307 9.88 -0.43 14.54
CA ARG A 307 10.72 -1.62 14.34
C ARG A 307 9.90 -2.91 14.17
N SER A 308 8.75 -3.00 14.83
CA SER A 308 7.86 -4.16 14.76
C SER A 308 6.82 -4.09 13.65
N TYR A 309 6.53 -2.88 13.14
CA TYR A 309 5.42 -2.64 12.21
C TYR A 309 4.06 -2.99 12.80
N LEU A 310 3.87 -2.83 14.12
CA LEU A 310 2.61 -3.12 14.83
C LEU A 310 1.38 -2.50 14.13
N PHE A 311 1.48 -1.24 13.74
CA PHE A 311 0.37 -0.52 13.11
C PHE A 311 0.30 -0.73 11.60
N ASN A 312 1.32 -1.30 10.97
CA ASN A 312 1.26 -1.76 9.59
C ASN A 312 0.57 -3.14 9.48
N SER A 313 -0.43 -3.33 10.32
CA SER A 313 -1.22 -4.53 10.45
C SER A 313 -2.50 -4.44 9.63
N GLN A 314 -3.09 -5.58 9.27
CA GLN A 314 -4.46 -5.57 8.74
C GLN A 314 -5.42 -5.77 9.90
N LEU A 315 -6.31 -4.81 10.12
CA LEU A 315 -7.44 -4.96 11.04
C LEU A 315 -8.66 -5.43 10.24
N LEU A 316 -9.15 -6.65 10.50
CA LEU A 316 -10.16 -7.31 9.69
C LEU A 316 -11.41 -7.65 10.52
N SER A 317 -12.60 -7.32 10.02
CA SER A 317 -13.88 -7.63 10.67
C SER A 317 -14.31 -9.08 10.42
N ARG A 318 -14.71 -9.78 11.47
CA ARG A 318 -15.34 -11.11 11.38
C ARG A 318 -16.87 -11.01 11.41
N PRO A 319 -17.59 -12.03 10.89
CA PRO A 319 -19.05 -12.05 10.93
C PRO A 319 -19.67 -11.97 12.33
N ASP A 320 -18.93 -12.34 13.37
CA ASP A 320 -19.36 -12.26 14.77
C ASP A 320 -19.14 -10.89 15.42
N GLY A 321 -18.66 -9.90 14.64
CA GLY A 321 -18.34 -8.54 15.09
C GLY A 321 -17.00 -8.41 15.79
N SER A 322 -16.25 -9.51 16.00
CA SER A 322 -14.87 -9.43 16.47
C SER A 322 -13.93 -9.00 15.35
N MET A 323 -12.73 -8.56 15.72
CA MET A 323 -11.67 -8.19 14.78
C MET A 323 -10.44 -9.07 14.96
N LEU A 324 -9.83 -9.38 13.82
CA LEU A 324 -8.57 -10.08 13.68
C LEU A 324 -7.49 -9.08 13.28
N LEU A 325 -6.36 -9.08 13.99
CA LEU A 325 -5.19 -8.28 13.67
C LEU A 325 -4.13 -9.15 12.99
N ILE A 326 -3.76 -8.81 11.77
CA ILE A 326 -2.70 -9.48 11.02
C ILE A 326 -1.40 -8.70 11.20
N VAL A 327 -0.41 -9.29 11.86
CA VAL A 327 0.87 -8.64 12.18
C VAL A 327 2.05 -9.40 11.55
N PRO A 328 3.18 -8.75 11.30
CA PRO A 328 4.40 -9.44 10.86
C PRO A 328 5.10 -10.14 12.04
N GLU A 329 6.02 -11.07 11.74
CA GLU A 329 6.77 -11.84 12.75
C GLU A 329 7.59 -10.95 13.70
N GLU A 330 8.03 -9.77 13.25
CA GLU A 330 8.73 -8.76 14.04
C GLU A 330 7.92 -8.28 15.27
N CYS A 331 6.58 -8.31 15.21
CA CYS A 331 5.73 -8.05 16.38
C CYS A 331 5.89 -9.11 17.46
N ARG A 332 6.07 -10.39 17.09
CA ARG A 332 6.33 -11.46 18.04
C ARG A 332 7.77 -11.41 18.56
N GLY A 333 8.72 -10.99 17.71
CA GLY A 333 10.12 -10.82 18.09
C GLY A 333 10.40 -9.64 19.04
N ASN A 334 9.48 -8.68 19.16
CA ASN A 334 9.57 -7.58 20.11
C ASN A 334 8.75 -7.86 21.37
N GLU A 335 9.42 -8.08 22.50
CA GLU A 335 8.76 -8.49 23.76
C GLU A 335 7.69 -7.51 24.24
N ARG A 336 7.93 -6.20 24.16
CA ARG A 336 6.96 -5.18 24.61
C ARG A 336 5.70 -5.18 23.74
N VAL A 337 5.90 -5.25 22.43
CA VAL A 337 4.81 -5.30 21.44
C VAL A 337 4.01 -6.59 21.60
N TRP A 338 4.68 -7.73 21.74
CA TRP A 338 4.00 -9.01 21.92
C TRP A 338 3.22 -9.06 23.23
N GLN A 339 3.80 -8.58 24.34
CA GLN A 339 3.08 -8.48 25.62
C GLN A 339 1.83 -7.59 25.51
N TYR A 340 1.94 -6.45 24.82
CA TYR A 340 0.79 -5.58 24.55
C TYR A 340 -0.30 -6.30 23.75
N LEU A 341 0.06 -6.99 22.67
CA LEU A 341 -0.88 -7.75 21.82
C LEU A 341 -1.59 -8.88 22.58
N GLN A 342 -0.87 -9.60 23.44
CA GLN A 342 -1.46 -10.64 24.30
C GLN A 342 -2.42 -10.04 25.33
N GLY A 343 -2.08 -8.87 25.89
CA GLY A 343 -2.97 -8.11 26.76
C GLY A 343 -4.23 -7.62 26.03
N LEU A 344 -4.07 -7.08 24.82
CA LEU A 344 -5.15 -6.59 23.97
C LEU A 344 -6.19 -7.67 23.64
N THR A 345 -5.73 -8.87 23.28
CA THR A 345 -6.62 -10.00 22.96
C THR A 345 -7.30 -10.58 24.21
N SER A 346 -6.66 -10.45 25.38
CA SER A 346 -7.21 -10.93 26.66
C SER A 346 -8.17 -9.94 27.34
N SER A 347 -8.21 -8.68 26.90
CA SER A 347 -8.99 -7.62 27.56
C SER A 347 -10.49 -7.63 27.24
N GLY A 348 -10.96 -8.56 26.39
CA GLY A 348 -12.36 -8.67 25.97
C GLY A 348 -12.83 -7.57 25.00
N GLY A 349 -11.90 -6.82 24.41
CA GLY A 349 -12.19 -5.78 23.42
C GLY A 349 -12.64 -6.33 22.05
N LEU A 350 -12.71 -5.43 21.06
CA LEU A 350 -13.07 -5.80 19.67
C LEU A 350 -11.98 -6.62 18.98
N ILE A 351 -10.71 -6.31 19.23
CA ILE A 351 -9.57 -7.05 18.67
C ILE A 351 -9.36 -8.30 19.54
N ARG A 352 -9.84 -9.44 19.06
CA ARG A 352 -9.87 -10.70 19.83
C ARG A 352 -8.84 -11.72 19.40
N GLU A 353 -8.26 -11.54 18.22
CA GLU A 353 -7.28 -12.46 17.68
C GLU A 353 -6.14 -11.68 17.02
N VAL A 354 -4.92 -12.18 17.21
CA VAL A 354 -3.73 -11.74 16.51
C VAL A 354 -3.19 -12.92 15.74
N LYS A 355 -2.99 -12.76 14.43
CA LYS A 355 -2.35 -13.75 13.58
C LYS A 355 -1.07 -13.18 12.98
N VAL A 356 -0.02 -13.97 13.07
CA VAL A 356 1.33 -13.60 12.64
C VAL A 356 1.61 -14.22 11.27
N PHE A 357 2.26 -13.45 10.38
CA PHE A 357 2.77 -13.94 9.10
C PHE A 357 4.25 -13.60 8.95
N ASP A 358 5.00 -14.55 8.38
CA ASP A 358 6.36 -14.29 7.91
C ASP A 358 6.31 -13.55 6.57
N LEU A 359 6.72 -12.27 6.61
CA LEU A 359 6.84 -11.39 5.46
C LEU A 359 8.25 -10.77 5.40
N LYS A 360 9.25 -11.51 5.89
CA LYS A 360 10.63 -11.02 6.08
C LYS A 360 11.18 -10.29 4.86
N GLN A 361 10.96 -10.80 3.64
CA GLN A 361 11.50 -10.18 2.43
C GLN A 361 10.91 -8.77 2.16
N SER A 362 9.63 -8.57 2.46
CA SER A 362 8.98 -7.25 2.35
C SER A 362 9.36 -6.35 3.54
N MET A 363 9.41 -6.92 4.75
CA MET A 363 9.76 -6.21 5.99
C MET A 363 11.19 -5.66 5.95
N GLN A 364 12.14 -6.37 5.34
CA GLN A 364 13.52 -5.88 5.16
C GLN A 364 13.62 -4.62 4.27
N ASN A 365 12.61 -4.33 3.44
CA ASN A 365 12.50 -3.06 2.72
C ASN A 365 11.49 -2.08 3.38
N GLY A 366 10.91 -2.44 4.52
CA GLY A 366 9.99 -1.60 5.28
C GLY A 366 8.54 -1.63 4.79
N GLY A 367 8.04 -2.78 4.37
CA GLY A 367 6.60 -2.98 4.16
C GLY A 367 6.07 -4.22 4.87
N GLY A 368 5.07 -4.03 5.74
CA GLY A 368 4.40 -5.09 6.47
C GLY A 368 3.11 -5.54 5.79
N PRO A 369 2.23 -6.27 6.52
CA PRO A 369 0.97 -6.79 6.01
C PRO A 369 0.08 -5.75 5.34
N ALA A 370 -0.03 -4.54 5.91
CA ALA A 370 -0.88 -3.47 5.38
C ALA A 370 -0.30 -2.82 4.14
N CYS A 371 1.01 -2.56 4.09
CA CYS A 371 1.64 -1.95 2.91
C CYS A 371 1.40 -2.78 1.64
N LEU A 372 1.38 -4.11 1.77
CA LEU A 372 1.16 -5.04 0.67
C LEU A 372 -0.27 -5.04 0.10
N ARG A 373 -1.24 -4.31 0.69
CA ARG A 373 -2.65 -4.44 0.32
C ARG A 373 -3.41 -3.12 0.19
N LEU A 374 -4.15 -3.00 -0.91
CA LEU A 374 -5.11 -1.93 -1.16
C LEU A 374 -6.50 -2.43 -0.74
N ARG A 375 -7.18 -1.65 0.10
CA ARG A 375 -8.56 -1.94 0.53
C ARG A 375 -9.54 -1.32 -0.45
N VAL A 376 -10.50 -2.10 -0.92
CA VAL A 376 -11.56 -1.64 -1.83
C VAL A 376 -12.88 -2.14 -1.29
N ALA A 377 -13.69 -1.24 -0.72
CA ALA A 377 -15.05 -1.59 -0.30
C ALA A 377 -15.98 -1.60 -1.51
N LEU A 378 -16.63 -2.74 -1.74
CA LEU A 378 -17.48 -3.03 -2.89
C LEU A 378 -18.80 -3.65 -2.42
N ASN A 379 -19.90 -3.23 -3.03
CA ASN A 379 -21.14 -4.01 -2.95
C ASN A 379 -21.08 -5.23 -3.89
N GLU A 380 -22.04 -6.13 -3.75
CA GLU A 380 -22.12 -7.37 -4.53
C GLU A 380 -22.12 -7.13 -6.06
N THR A 381 -22.78 -6.08 -6.54
CA THR A 381 -22.83 -5.77 -7.98
C THR A 381 -21.51 -5.22 -8.51
N GLU A 382 -20.82 -4.38 -7.74
CA GLU A 382 -19.51 -3.86 -8.10
C GLU A 382 -18.46 -4.96 -8.04
N LEU A 383 -18.49 -5.81 -7.01
CA LEU A 383 -17.59 -6.96 -6.92
C LEU A 383 -17.72 -7.89 -8.12
N ALA A 384 -18.95 -8.14 -8.60
CA ALA A 384 -19.18 -8.92 -9.80
C ALA A 384 -18.67 -8.25 -11.10
N ALA A 385 -18.48 -6.93 -11.09
CA ALA A 385 -17.94 -6.17 -12.22
C ALA A 385 -16.40 -6.06 -12.22
N VAL A 386 -15.73 -6.45 -11.12
CA VAL A 386 -14.27 -6.58 -11.08
C VAL A 386 -13.83 -7.68 -12.05
N ASN A 387 -12.69 -7.50 -12.71
CA ASN A 387 -12.08 -8.55 -13.52
C ASN A 387 -11.92 -9.84 -12.69
N PRO A 388 -12.62 -10.94 -13.04
CA PRO A 388 -12.57 -12.15 -12.23
C PRO A 388 -11.20 -12.83 -12.27
N GLY A 389 -10.34 -12.51 -13.25
CA GLY A 389 -8.98 -13.04 -13.35
C GLY A 389 -8.04 -12.58 -12.24
N VAL A 390 -8.40 -11.53 -11.50
CA VAL A 390 -7.59 -11.01 -10.38
C VAL A 390 -8.15 -11.33 -9.00
N ILE A 391 -9.30 -11.99 -8.91
CA ILE A 391 -9.87 -12.43 -7.64
C ILE A 391 -9.21 -13.74 -7.23
N MET A 392 -8.67 -13.77 -6.01
CA MET A 392 -7.96 -14.92 -5.49
C MET A 392 -8.89 -16.12 -5.34
N THR A 393 -8.45 -17.25 -5.87
CA THR A 393 -9.10 -18.55 -5.74
C THR A 393 -8.03 -19.62 -5.53
N ALA A 394 -8.40 -20.79 -5.04
CA ALA A 394 -7.44 -21.89 -4.91
C ALA A 394 -6.75 -22.26 -6.24
N PRO A 395 -7.45 -22.32 -7.40
CA PRO A 395 -6.79 -22.49 -8.69
C PRO A 395 -5.84 -21.36 -9.05
N LEU A 396 -6.25 -20.09 -8.89
CA LEU A 396 -5.38 -18.95 -9.22
C LEU A 396 -4.11 -18.93 -8.35
N TYR A 397 -4.24 -19.23 -7.05
CA TYR A 397 -3.08 -19.38 -6.17
C TYR A 397 -2.08 -20.43 -6.69
N GLY A 398 -2.58 -21.60 -7.11
CA GLY A 398 -1.73 -22.66 -7.67
C GLY A 398 -1.01 -22.18 -8.93
N THR A 399 -1.75 -21.58 -9.87
CA THR A 399 -1.19 -21.03 -11.10
C THR A 399 -0.13 -19.95 -10.84
N LEU A 400 -0.37 -19.03 -9.90
CA LEU A 400 0.60 -17.98 -9.56
C LEU A 400 1.83 -18.54 -8.86
N THR A 401 1.68 -19.56 -8.01
CA THR A 401 2.80 -20.24 -7.36
C THR A 401 3.70 -20.92 -8.40
N GLU A 402 3.12 -21.66 -9.34
CA GLU A 402 3.86 -22.29 -10.44
C GLU A 402 4.55 -21.27 -11.36
N TRP A 403 3.86 -20.15 -11.65
CA TRP A 403 4.42 -19.04 -12.42
C TRP A 403 5.61 -18.39 -11.70
N VAL A 404 5.51 -18.17 -10.39
CA VAL A 404 6.63 -17.67 -9.57
C VAL A 404 7.78 -18.66 -9.59
N ASP A 405 7.53 -19.96 -9.40
CA ASP A 405 8.56 -20.99 -9.39
C ASP A 405 9.34 -21.08 -10.69
N LYS A 406 8.63 -20.88 -11.82
CA LYS A 406 9.19 -20.87 -13.17
C LYS A 406 10.05 -19.65 -13.46
N HIS A 407 9.62 -18.46 -13.04
CA HIS A 407 10.19 -17.19 -13.52
C HIS A 407 11.09 -16.45 -12.54
N TYR A 408 10.99 -16.74 -11.23
CA TYR A 408 11.70 -15.94 -10.22
C TYR A 408 13.03 -16.56 -9.85
N ARG A 409 14.05 -15.71 -9.75
CA ARG A 409 15.34 -16.08 -9.15
C ARG A 409 15.17 -16.24 -7.63
N ASP A 410 15.93 -17.14 -7.03
CA ASP A 410 16.02 -17.33 -5.57
C ASP A 410 17.06 -16.43 -4.90
N ARG A 411 17.83 -15.70 -5.71
CA ARG A 411 18.80 -14.71 -5.27
C ARG A 411 18.88 -13.56 -6.26
N MET A 412 18.97 -12.33 -5.74
CA MET A 412 19.16 -11.12 -6.54
C MET A 412 20.19 -10.19 -5.88
N THR A 413 21.13 -9.71 -6.69
CA THR A 413 22.18 -8.74 -6.31
C THR A 413 22.28 -7.62 -7.34
N GLU A 414 23.03 -6.56 -7.03
CA GLU A 414 23.25 -5.46 -7.98
C GLU A 414 23.86 -5.91 -9.32
N ASN A 415 24.72 -6.93 -9.30
CA ASN A 415 25.29 -7.49 -10.53
C ASN A 415 24.23 -8.17 -11.40
N ASP A 416 23.23 -8.80 -10.78
CA ASP A 416 22.12 -9.42 -11.51
C ASP A 416 21.22 -8.33 -12.13
N LEU A 417 21.06 -7.18 -11.45
CA LEU A 417 20.32 -6.03 -11.99
C LEU A 417 21.00 -5.41 -13.22
N ALA A 418 22.31 -5.57 -13.34
CA ALA A 418 23.11 -5.11 -14.47
C ALA A 418 23.08 -6.06 -15.68
N ASP A 419 22.52 -7.26 -15.54
CA ASP A 419 22.42 -8.24 -16.61
C ASP A 419 21.22 -7.93 -17.54
N PRO A 420 21.43 -7.58 -18.82
CA PRO A 420 20.34 -7.34 -19.77
C PRO A 420 19.40 -8.54 -19.95
N GLN A 421 19.86 -9.77 -19.67
CA GLN A 421 19.02 -10.97 -19.75
C GLN A 421 17.87 -10.93 -18.74
N LEU A 422 18.08 -10.29 -17.57
CA LEU A 422 17.03 -10.14 -16.55
C LEU A 422 15.81 -9.40 -17.09
N LEU A 423 15.99 -8.40 -17.97
CA LEU A 423 14.88 -7.69 -18.60
C LEU A 423 14.02 -8.63 -19.44
N LEU A 424 14.66 -9.52 -20.20
CA LEU A 424 13.95 -10.47 -21.06
C LEU A 424 13.18 -11.50 -20.24
N GLU A 425 13.78 -12.00 -19.15
CA GLU A 425 13.12 -12.87 -18.17
C GLU A 425 11.87 -12.17 -17.60
N CYS A 426 12.03 -10.92 -17.13
CA CYS A 426 10.93 -10.16 -16.54
C CYS A 426 9.81 -9.89 -17.55
N ARG A 427 10.12 -9.46 -18.78
CA ARG A 427 9.10 -9.22 -19.81
C ARG A 427 8.37 -10.51 -20.20
N THR A 428 9.08 -11.62 -20.32
CA THR A 428 8.47 -12.94 -20.59
C THR A 428 7.50 -13.33 -19.46
N ALA A 429 7.94 -13.19 -18.21
CA ALA A 429 7.11 -13.48 -17.05
C ALA A 429 5.85 -12.61 -17.02
N LEU A 430 6.02 -11.29 -17.23
CA LEU A 430 4.93 -10.32 -17.21
C LEU A 430 3.93 -10.53 -18.34
N ASP A 431 4.37 -10.93 -19.53
CA ASP A 431 3.49 -11.24 -20.66
C ASP A 431 2.63 -12.48 -20.43
N GLU A 432 3.20 -13.52 -19.79
CA GLU A 432 2.45 -14.68 -19.33
C GLU A 432 1.46 -14.28 -18.22
N LEU A 433 1.87 -13.39 -17.30
CA LEU A 433 1.03 -12.95 -16.19
C LEU A 433 -0.19 -12.14 -16.63
N THR A 434 -0.08 -11.26 -17.63
CA THR A 434 -1.26 -10.53 -18.13
C THR A 434 -2.30 -11.44 -18.76
N GLN A 435 -1.88 -12.59 -19.29
CA GLN A 435 -2.79 -13.63 -19.79
C GLN A 435 -3.47 -14.37 -18.64
N ILE A 436 -2.70 -14.78 -17.61
CA ILE A 436 -3.23 -15.42 -16.39
C ILE A 436 -4.29 -14.53 -15.72
N LEU A 437 -3.95 -13.25 -15.53
CA LEU A 437 -4.79 -12.27 -14.84
C LEU A 437 -5.81 -11.56 -15.75
N LYS A 438 -5.81 -11.87 -17.05
CA LYS A 438 -6.71 -11.29 -18.07
C LYS A 438 -6.68 -9.76 -18.10
N LEU A 439 -5.50 -9.17 -17.99
CA LEU A 439 -5.32 -7.71 -17.95
C LEU A 439 -5.24 -7.07 -19.34
N GLY A 440 -5.01 -7.86 -20.39
CA GLY A 440 -4.65 -7.33 -21.71
C GLY A 440 -3.25 -6.70 -21.72
N ALA A 441 -2.99 -5.83 -22.69
CA ALA A 441 -1.72 -5.11 -22.80
C ALA A 441 -1.70 -3.89 -21.87
N VAL A 442 -1.07 -4.03 -20.70
CA VAL A 442 -0.97 -2.98 -19.68
C VAL A 442 0.45 -2.46 -19.48
N TYR A 443 1.46 -3.21 -19.93
CA TYR A 443 2.85 -2.80 -19.81
C TYR A 443 3.35 -2.07 -21.06
N PRO A 444 4.26 -1.08 -20.91
CA PRO A 444 4.83 -0.36 -22.05
C PRO A 444 5.38 -1.28 -23.14
N PHE A 445 6.09 -2.35 -22.79
CA PHE A 445 6.66 -3.29 -23.77
C PHE A 445 5.60 -4.08 -24.59
N GLN A 446 4.35 -4.13 -24.14
CA GLN A 446 3.25 -4.81 -24.84
C GLN A 446 2.44 -3.88 -25.76
N ILE A 447 2.56 -2.56 -25.55
CA ILE A 447 1.75 -1.53 -26.22
C ILE A 447 2.56 -0.86 -27.34
N ASN A 448 3.89 -0.83 -27.20
CA ASN A 448 4.80 -0.14 -28.11
C ASN A 448 5.28 -1.01 -29.27
#